data_AF-A0A7G9TAV7-F1
#
_entry.id   AF-A0A7G9TAV7-F1
#
_cell.length_a   1.000
_cell.length_b   1.000
_cell.length_c   1.000
_cell.angle_alpha   90.00
_cell.angle_beta   90.00
_cell.angle_gamma   90.00
#
_symmetry.space_group_name_H-M   'P 1'
#
loop_
_entity.id
_entity.type
_entity.pdbx_description
1 polymer ?
#
loop_
_entity_poly.entity_id
_entity_poly.type
_entity_poly.pdbx_seq_one_letter_code
_entity_poly.pdbx_strand_id
1 'polypeptide(L)'
;MDERNATLYLAGMGFRIAESPEALVAAGTGVWNTPPHWPADDLEAITDAWPSSIGLAFDTGGAAALESLGDGVYQIADSFASNDVDLALKFQALVMFAFCATDCRRLLLMTDHPSGVQVARNFGLYQYGVRTESMPDGPRSLYHVAGDLDEWAAFVGHPVFFAEARRFGNEDKALRVLQRWTRHTGDATALDFSYLQELDPAYWRVDIAQVRAARAGFQWGHNAAHWIEHAPGCGVPAGAAECSCEPTVGFTNGHATATVQPGGEVSIAAHH
;
A
#
# COMPACT_ATOMS: atom_id res chain seq x y z
N MET A 1 -12.99 -5.33 22.34
CA MET A 1 -11.78 -4.81 21.69
C MET A 1 -12.29 -4.10 20.46
N ASP A 2 -12.16 -2.77 20.39
CA ASP A 2 -12.77 -1.95 19.32
C ASP A 2 -12.02 -2.27 18.01
N GLU A 3 -12.67 -2.91 17.05
CA GLU A 3 -12.07 -3.33 15.77
C GLU A 3 -11.50 -2.14 14.95
N ARG A 4 -11.84 -0.91 15.34
CA ARG A 4 -11.37 0.35 14.73
C ARG A 4 -9.88 0.64 14.94
N ASN A 5 -9.24 0.01 15.92
CA ASN A 5 -7.81 0.19 16.23
C ASN A 5 -6.92 -0.97 15.76
N ALA A 6 -7.46 -1.90 14.97
CA ALA A 6 -6.66 -2.99 14.42
C ALA A 6 -5.65 -2.45 13.39
N THR A 7 -4.38 -2.82 13.55
CA THR A 7 -3.39 -2.59 12.50
C THR A 7 -3.77 -3.38 11.25
N LEU A 8 -3.88 -2.66 10.14
CA LEU A 8 -4.10 -3.20 8.81
C LEU A 8 -2.74 -3.41 8.13
N TYR A 9 -2.66 -4.44 7.31
CA TYR A 9 -1.44 -4.78 6.58
C TYR A 9 -1.71 -4.78 5.08
N LEU A 10 -0.95 -4.01 4.30
CA LEU A 10 -1.01 -3.97 2.83
C LEU A 10 0.39 -3.93 2.24
N ALA A 11 0.65 -4.71 1.18
CA ALA A 11 2.00 -4.84 0.62
C ALA A 11 3.05 -5.16 1.70
N GLY A 12 2.63 -5.88 2.75
CA GLY A 12 3.36 -6.13 3.97
C GLY A 12 3.51 -4.93 4.93
N MET A 13 3.21 -3.71 4.53
CA MET A 13 3.33 -2.54 5.40
C MET A 13 2.16 -2.47 6.39
N GLY A 14 2.50 -2.39 7.68
CA GLY A 14 1.55 -2.14 8.75
C GLY A 14 1.16 -0.69 8.85
N PHE A 15 -0.13 -0.43 8.95
CA PHE A 15 -0.68 0.91 9.16
C PHE A 15 -1.99 0.87 9.94
N ARG A 16 -2.34 1.99 10.53
CA ARG A 16 -3.64 2.22 11.17
C ARG A 16 -4.33 3.40 10.48
N ILE A 17 -5.65 3.34 10.39
CA ILE A 17 -6.43 4.49 9.96
C ILE A 17 -6.41 5.49 11.12
N ALA A 18 -5.93 6.70 10.88
CA ALA A 18 -5.88 7.72 11.90
C ALA A 18 -7.29 8.17 12.29
N GLU A 19 -7.58 8.22 13.60
CA GLU A 19 -8.91 8.56 14.13
C GLU A 19 -9.17 10.08 14.10
N SER A 20 -8.12 10.89 13.96
CA SER A 20 -8.17 12.36 13.95
C SER A 20 -6.97 12.95 13.20
N PRO A 21 -7.04 14.23 12.78
CA PRO A 21 -5.90 14.90 12.16
C PRO A 21 -4.71 15.02 13.13
N GLU A 22 -4.95 15.20 14.43
CA GLU A 22 -3.88 15.22 15.44
C GLU A 22 -3.18 13.87 15.56
N ALA A 23 -3.93 12.76 15.51
CA ALA A 23 -3.35 11.42 15.53
C ALA A 23 -2.49 11.17 14.28
N LEU A 24 -2.93 11.68 13.12
CA LEU A 24 -2.16 11.60 11.88
C LEU A 24 -0.86 12.41 11.97
N VAL A 25 -0.95 13.67 12.41
CA VAL A 25 0.22 14.55 12.57
C VAL A 25 1.20 13.99 13.59
N ALA A 26 0.71 13.44 14.71
CA ALA A 26 1.56 12.82 15.73
C ALA A 26 2.30 11.56 15.22
N ALA A 27 1.75 10.84 14.24
CA ALA A 27 2.42 9.74 13.57
C ALA A 27 3.40 10.19 12.48
N GLY A 28 3.24 11.42 11.99
CA GLY A 28 4.12 12.03 11.00
C GLY A 28 5.52 12.26 11.56
N THR A 29 6.53 12.04 10.72
CA THR A 29 7.94 12.09 11.09
C THR A 29 8.65 13.38 10.68
N GLY A 30 7.93 14.37 10.12
CA GLY A 30 8.55 15.60 9.61
C GLY A 30 7.62 16.50 8.79
N VAL A 31 8.24 17.25 7.86
CA VAL A 31 7.57 18.17 6.92
C VAL A 31 6.66 17.36 5.98
N TRP A 32 5.42 17.83 5.82
CA TRP A 32 4.50 17.20 4.90
C TRP A 32 4.75 17.64 3.45
N ASN A 33 4.87 16.69 2.54
CA ASN A 33 4.72 16.93 1.11
C ASN A 33 3.24 17.02 0.81
N THR A 34 2.76 18.25 0.72
CA THR A 34 1.35 18.53 0.56
C THR A 34 1.03 19.32 -0.71
N PRO A 35 -0.22 19.22 -1.20
CA PRO A 35 -0.73 20.12 -2.23
C PRO A 35 -0.66 21.60 -1.81
N PRO A 36 -0.58 22.57 -2.75
CA PRO A 36 -0.58 24.00 -2.43
C PRO A 36 -1.79 24.49 -1.62
N HIS A 37 -2.93 23.80 -1.69
CA HIS A 37 -4.11 24.11 -0.88
C HIS A 37 -4.05 23.53 0.54
N TRP A 38 -2.95 22.85 0.89
CA TRP A 38 -2.74 22.13 2.13
C TRP A 38 -1.38 22.51 2.74
N PRO A 39 -1.16 23.73 3.25
CA PRO A 39 0.18 24.17 3.65
C PRO A 39 0.81 23.27 4.72
N ALA A 40 2.03 22.80 4.43
CA ALA A 40 2.73 21.65 5.01
C ALA A 40 3.01 21.64 6.53
N ASP A 41 2.73 22.73 7.25
CA ASP A 41 3.10 22.89 8.66
C ASP A 41 1.92 23.33 9.55
N ASP A 42 0.70 23.28 9.03
CA ASP A 42 -0.48 23.80 9.71
C ASP A 42 -1.48 22.69 10.05
N LEU A 43 -1.58 22.36 11.34
CA LEU A 43 -2.61 21.46 11.85
C LEU A 43 -4.01 21.98 11.47
N GLU A 44 -4.20 23.30 11.35
CA GLU A 44 -5.46 23.90 10.92
C GLU A 44 -5.79 23.49 9.49
N ALA A 45 -4.83 23.51 8.56
CA ALA A 45 -5.03 23.07 7.19
C ALA A 45 -5.35 21.58 7.07
N ILE A 46 -4.67 20.72 7.83
CA ILE A 46 -4.97 19.28 7.87
C ILE A 46 -6.37 19.06 8.46
N THR A 47 -6.74 19.81 9.50
CA THR A 47 -8.06 19.76 10.13
C THR A 47 -9.16 20.18 9.16
N ASP A 48 -8.93 21.20 8.33
CA ASP A 48 -9.90 21.70 7.36
C ASP A 48 -10.21 20.70 6.24
N ALA A 49 -9.21 19.96 5.74
CA ALA A 49 -9.44 18.92 4.73
C ALA A 49 -9.77 17.54 5.34
N TRP A 50 -9.66 17.39 6.66
CA TRP A 50 -9.95 16.13 7.35
C TRP A 50 -11.34 15.54 7.02
N PRO A 51 -12.43 16.34 6.90
CA PRO A 51 -13.76 15.82 6.58
C PRO A 51 -13.84 15.05 5.25
N SER A 52 -12.94 15.32 4.30
CA SER A 52 -12.85 14.63 3.01
C SER A 52 -11.66 13.67 2.92
N SER A 53 -10.93 13.45 4.02
CA SER A 53 -9.66 12.73 4.02
C SER A 53 -9.69 11.43 4.81
N ILE A 54 -8.84 10.50 4.39
CA ILE A 54 -8.53 9.28 5.15
C ILE A 54 -7.05 9.31 5.48
N GLY A 55 -6.72 9.39 6.77
CA GLY A 55 -5.34 9.36 7.26
C GLY A 55 -4.85 7.94 7.53
N LEU A 56 -3.58 7.68 7.22
CA LEU A 56 -2.87 6.42 7.38
C LEU A 56 -1.59 6.68 8.19
N ALA A 57 -1.50 6.07 9.37
CA ALA A 57 -0.34 6.12 10.25
C ALA A 57 0.42 4.78 10.17
N PHE A 58 1.69 4.80 9.76
CA PHE A 58 2.47 3.60 9.50
C PHE A 58 3.22 3.11 10.75
N ASP A 59 3.33 1.80 10.92
CA ASP A 59 3.95 1.19 12.11
C ASP A 59 5.45 1.51 12.23
N THR A 60 6.15 1.65 11.10
CA THR A 60 7.57 2.03 11.07
C THR A 60 7.77 3.55 11.07
N GLY A 61 6.73 4.31 11.46
CA GLY A 61 6.72 5.77 11.50
C GLY A 61 6.32 6.40 10.16
N GLY A 62 5.93 7.67 10.21
CA GLY A 62 5.46 8.41 9.04
C GLY A 62 3.96 8.27 8.84
N ALA A 63 3.41 9.21 8.07
CA ALA A 63 1.98 9.31 7.85
C ALA A 63 1.69 9.74 6.42
N ALA A 64 0.50 9.39 5.94
CA ALA A 64 -0.05 9.91 4.69
C ALA A 64 -1.56 10.10 4.81
N ALA A 65 -2.10 10.98 3.99
CA ALA A 65 -3.53 11.18 3.83
C ALA A 65 -3.93 11.02 2.37
N LEU A 66 -5.14 10.48 2.19
CA LEU A 66 -5.85 10.46 0.93
C LEU A 66 -7.02 11.44 1.03
N GLU A 67 -6.88 12.60 0.40
CA GLU A 67 -7.94 13.60 0.30
C GLU A 67 -8.82 13.28 -0.91
N SER A 68 -10.13 13.14 -0.69
CA SER A 68 -11.11 13.01 -1.77
C SER A 68 -11.39 14.37 -2.40
N LEU A 69 -11.17 14.47 -3.71
CA LEU A 69 -11.53 15.64 -4.52
C LEU A 69 -12.91 15.48 -5.19
N GLY A 70 -13.61 14.37 -4.91
CA GLY A 70 -14.86 13.99 -5.55
C GLY A 70 -14.68 13.09 -6.78
N ASP A 71 -15.78 12.45 -7.22
CA ASP A 71 -15.85 11.61 -8.42
C ASP A 71 -14.83 10.45 -8.50
N GLY A 72 -14.37 9.97 -7.34
CA GLY A 72 -13.32 8.96 -7.23
C GLY A 72 -11.93 9.49 -7.57
N VAL A 73 -11.69 10.80 -7.52
CA VAL A 73 -10.35 11.38 -7.60
C VAL A 73 -9.82 11.60 -6.19
N TYR A 74 -8.65 11.04 -5.91
CA TYR A 74 -7.96 11.20 -4.63
C TYR A 74 -6.60 11.83 -4.82
N GLN A 75 -6.18 12.61 -3.83
CA GLN A 75 -4.86 13.20 -3.78
C GLN A 75 -4.08 12.68 -2.57
N ILE A 76 -2.85 12.26 -2.83
CA ILE A 76 -1.88 11.91 -1.80
C ILE A 76 -1.26 13.18 -1.25
N ALA A 77 -1.22 13.22 0.06
CA ALA A 77 -0.30 14.05 0.83
C ALA A 77 0.41 13.16 1.85
N ASP A 78 1.70 13.37 2.04
CA ASP A 78 2.52 12.47 2.86
C ASP A 78 3.54 13.22 3.70
N SER A 79 4.03 12.57 4.76
CA SER A 79 5.11 13.09 5.60
C SER A 79 6.32 12.15 5.60
N PHE A 80 6.50 11.36 4.54
CA PHE A 80 7.57 10.38 4.50
C PHE A 80 8.92 11.08 4.38
N ALA A 81 9.84 10.77 5.29
CA ALA A 81 11.20 11.30 5.16
C ALA A 81 11.85 10.73 3.88
N SER A 82 12.57 11.56 3.12
CA SER A 82 13.20 11.12 1.86
C SER A 82 14.28 10.05 2.06
N ASN A 83 14.79 9.89 3.28
CA ASN A 83 15.74 8.85 3.71
C ASN A 83 15.06 7.68 4.46
N ASP A 84 13.74 7.59 4.42
CA ASP A 84 12.98 6.50 5.04
C ASP A 84 13.27 5.17 4.32
N VAL A 85 13.77 4.20 5.07
CA VAL A 85 14.18 2.88 4.56
C VAL A 85 12.99 2.10 3.99
N ASP A 86 11.78 2.41 4.44
CA ASP A 86 10.53 1.76 4.03
C ASP A 86 9.68 2.60 3.08
N LEU A 87 10.20 3.74 2.58
CA LEU A 87 9.47 4.67 1.71
C LEU A 87 8.70 3.95 0.58
N ALA A 88 9.38 3.03 -0.11
CA ALA A 88 8.78 2.27 -1.21
C ALA A 88 7.60 1.38 -0.75
N LEU A 89 7.72 0.74 0.41
CA LEU A 89 6.66 -0.12 0.96
C LEU A 89 5.47 0.71 1.46
N LYS A 90 5.73 1.85 2.12
CA LYS A 90 4.69 2.80 2.57
C LYS A 90 3.91 3.35 1.37
N PHE A 91 4.62 3.76 0.33
CA PHE A 91 4.00 4.26 -0.89
C PHE A 91 3.19 3.18 -1.62
N GLN A 92 3.71 1.95 -1.72
CA GLN A 92 2.97 0.83 -2.31
C GLN A 92 1.67 0.55 -1.55
N ALA A 93 1.74 0.50 -0.22
CA ALA A 93 0.58 0.27 0.63
C ALA A 93 -0.44 1.40 0.52
N LEU A 94 0.00 2.65 0.44
CA LEU A 94 -0.84 3.82 0.22
C LEU A 94 -1.59 3.75 -1.11
N VAL A 95 -0.89 3.47 -2.22
CA VAL A 95 -1.51 3.35 -3.55
C VAL A 95 -2.49 2.19 -3.59
N MET A 96 -2.10 1.03 -3.03
CA MET A 96 -2.96 -0.15 -2.97
C MET A 96 -4.20 0.12 -2.10
N PHE A 97 -4.04 0.79 -0.95
CA PHE A 97 -5.17 1.19 -0.11
C PHE A 97 -6.11 2.12 -0.88
N ALA A 98 -5.58 3.15 -1.55
CA ALA A 98 -6.39 4.07 -2.35
C ALA A 98 -7.25 3.30 -3.36
N PHE A 99 -6.63 2.50 -4.23
CA PHE A 99 -7.36 1.81 -5.29
C PHE A 99 -8.21 0.62 -4.82
N CYS A 100 -7.80 -0.13 -3.80
CA CYS A 100 -8.51 -1.32 -3.34
C CYS A 100 -9.55 -1.02 -2.26
N ALA A 101 -9.28 -0.12 -1.31
CA ALA A 101 -10.14 0.12 -0.14
C ALA A 101 -11.12 1.28 -0.32
N THR A 102 -10.85 2.25 -1.19
CA THR A 102 -11.73 3.43 -1.40
C THR A 102 -12.49 3.37 -2.73
N ASP A 103 -13.27 4.38 -3.08
CA ASP A 103 -13.88 4.52 -4.41
C ASP A 103 -12.95 5.16 -5.46
N CYS A 104 -11.66 5.32 -5.14
CA CYS A 104 -10.64 5.90 -6.02
C CYS A 104 -10.60 5.23 -7.39
N ARG A 105 -10.70 6.06 -8.42
CA ARG A 105 -10.51 5.77 -9.86
C ARG A 105 -9.28 6.45 -10.41
N ARG A 106 -8.90 7.59 -9.83
CA ARG A 106 -7.71 8.36 -10.22
C ARG A 106 -7.00 8.84 -8.96
N LEU A 107 -5.72 8.55 -8.87
CA LEU A 107 -4.87 8.94 -7.76
C LEU A 107 -3.90 10.01 -8.23
N LEU A 108 -3.74 11.08 -7.46
CA LEU A 108 -2.86 12.20 -7.76
C LEU A 108 -1.78 12.29 -6.69
N LEU A 109 -0.57 12.62 -7.10
CA LEU A 109 0.55 12.97 -6.23
C LEU A 109 1.21 14.22 -6.80
N MET A 110 1.58 15.13 -5.91
CA MET A 110 2.45 16.25 -6.25
C MET A 110 3.68 16.19 -5.37
N THR A 111 4.85 16.34 -5.99
CA THR A 111 6.13 16.28 -5.28
C THR A 111 7.08 17.28 -5.91
N ASP A 112 7.88 17.97 -5.10
CA ASP A 112 8.94 18.86 -5.57
C ASP A 112 10.29 18.13 -5.70
N HIS A 113 10.33 16.83 -5.36
CA HIS A 113 11.51 15.99 -5.42
C HIS A 113 11.46 14.98 -6.57
N PRO A 114 12.47 14.96 -7.48
CA PRO A 114 12.54 13.98 -8.56
C PRO A 114 12.53 12.51 -8.11
N SER A 115 13.04 12.22 -6.91
CA SER A 115 13.01 10.88 -6.32
C SER A 115 11.58 10.39 -6.05
N GLY A 116 10.66 11.29 -5.65
CA GLY A 116 9.25 10.98 -5.47
C GLY A 116 8.59 10.54 -6.78
N VAL A 117 8.94 11.19 -7.89
CA VAL A 117 8.48 10.78 -9.23
C VAL A 117 8.97 9.37 -9.57
N GLN A 118 10.23 9.05 -9.27
CA GLN A 118 10.79 7.73 -9.54
C GLN A 118 10.12 6.64 -8.69
N VAL A 119 9.87 6.91 -7.41
CA VAL A 119 9.13 6.00 -6.52
C VAL A 119 7.73 5.76 -7.08
N ALA A 120 6.99 6.81 -7.43
CA ALA A 120 5.64 6.67 -7.96
C ALA A 120 5.60 5.87 -9.27
N ARG A 121 6.57 6.08 -10.17
CA ARG A 121 6.73 5.29 -11.40
C ARG A 121 6.96 3.80 -11.14
N ASN A 122 7.73 3.46 -10.10
CA ASN A 122 7.96 2.06 -9.74
C ASN A 122 6.67 1.35 -9.27
N PHE A 123 5.61 2.10 -9.00
CA PHE A 123 4.31 1.58 -8.56
C PHE A 123 3.17 1.86 -9.55
N GLY A 124 3.51 2.07 -10.82
CA GLY A 124 2.54 2.15 -11.91
C GLY A 124 1.89 3.51 -12.09
N LEU A 125 2.36 4.56 -11.40
CA LEU A 125 1.91 5.93 -11.62
C LEU A 125 2.78 6.60 -12.68
N TYR A 126 2.22 7.56 -13.42
CA TYR A 126 2.90 8.29 -14.47
C TYR A 126 2.95 9.79 -14.18
N GLN A 127 4.06 10.42 -14.57
CA GLN A 127 4.17 11.87 -14.52
C GLN A 127 3.43 12.46 -15.72
N TYR A 128 2.51 13.38 -15.48
CA TYR A 128 1.73 14.03 -16.54
C TYR A 128 2.02 15.53 -16.68
N GLY A 129 2.72 16.14 -15.72
CA GLY A 129 3.03 17.57 -15.77
C GLY A 129 4.20 17.96 -14.88
N VAL A 130 4.73 19.15 -15.17
CA VAL A 130 5.65 19.88 -14.28
C VAL A 130 5.21 21.34 -14.28
N ARG A 131 5.07 21.92 -13.10
CA ARG A 131 4.81 23.35 -12.92
C ARG A 131 5.97 23.96 -12.14
N THR A 132 6.41 25.15 -12.53
CA THR A 132 7.36 25.92 -11.71
C THR A 132 6.57 26.88 -10.86
N GLU A 133 6.78 26.82 -9.55
CA GLU A 133 6.15 27.71 -8.57
C GLU A 133 7.20 28.62 -7.94
N SER A 134 6.84 29.89 -7.76
CA SER A 134 7.70 30.86 -7.10
C SER A 134 7.50 30.76 -5.59
N MET A 135 8.47 30.19 -4.90
CA MET A 135 8.50 30.11 -3.44
C MET A 135 9.39 31.24 -2.88
N PRO A 136 9.22 31.63 -1.60
CA PRO A 136 10.03 32.66 -0.96
C PRO A 136 11.55 32.41 -1.01
N ASP A 137 11.97 31.15 -1.11
CA ASP A 137 13.35 30.70 -1.17
C ASP A 137 13.86 30.40 -2.60
N GLY A 138 13.02 30.59 -3.62
CA GLY A 138 13.37 30.43 -5.03
C GLY A 138 12.31 29.69 -5.84
N PRO A 139 12.48 29.62 -7.18
CA PRO A 139 11.60 28.82 -8.01
C PRO A 139 11.80 27.34 -7.70
N ARG A 140 10.71 26.61 -7.45
CA ARG A 140 10.70 25.15 -7.28
C ARG A 140 9.90 24.50 -8.39
N SER A 141 10.36 23.34 -8.85
CA SER A 141 9.63 22.52 -9.82
C SER A 141 8.72 21.56 -9.06
N LEU A 142 7.42 21.69 -9.25
CA LEU A 142 6.41 20.77 -8.75
C LEU A 142 6.07 19.75 -9.85
N TYR A 143 6.35 18.49 -9.58
CA TYR A 143 6.05 17.37 -10.47
C TYR A 143 4.66 16.84 -10.17
N HIS A 144 3.83 16.75 -11.20
CA HIS A 144 2.49 16.20 -11.11
C HIS A 144 2.46 14.77 -11.62
N VAL A 145 2.02 13.86 -10.76
CA VAL A 145 1.97 12.43 -10.98
C VAL A 145 0.55 11.94 -10.81
N ALA A 146 0.12 10.99 -11.65
CA ALA A 146 -1.20 10.40 -11.60
C ALA A 146 -1.14 8.87 -11.78
N GLY A 147 -2.16 8.17 -11.30
CA GLY A 147 -2.43 6.79 -11.67
C GLY A 147 -3.92 6.62 -11.93
N ASP A 148 -4.26 5.85 -12.95
CA ASP A 148 -5.64 5.47 -13.25
C ASP A 148 -5.89 4.02 -12.83
N LEU A 149 -7.03 3.75 -12.21
CA LEU A 149 -7.35 2.47 -11.58
C LEU A 149 -7.20 1.27 -12.52
N ASP A 150 -7.64 1.41 -13.78
CA ASP A 150 -7.61 0.31 -14.75
C ASP A 150 -6.18 -0.05 -15.16
N GLU A 151 -5.37 0.97 -15.47
CA GLU A 151 -3.96 0.81 -15.82
C GLU A 151 -3.17 0.25 -14.63
N TRP A 152 -3.48 0.73 -13.43
CA TRP A 152 -2.85 0.25 -12.21
C TRP A 152 -3.22 -1.19 -11.88
N ALA A 153 -4.49 -1.57 -12.04
CA ALA A 153 -4.96 -2.95 -11.85
C ALA A 153 -4.26 -3.92 -12.83
N ALA A 154 -4.04 -3.50 -14.07
CA ALA A 154 -3.25 -4.26 -15.02
C ALA A 154 -1.75 -4.32 -14.65
N PHE A 155 -1.19 -3.20 -14.17
CA PHE A 155 0.21 -3.12 -13.73
C PHE A 155 0.50 -4.07 -12.55
N VAL A 156 -0.35 -4.09 -11.53
CA VAL A 156 -0.18 -4.96 -10.34
C VAL A 156 -0.59 -6.41 -10.61
N GLY A 157 -1.41 -6.62 -11.64
CA GLY A 157 -2.04 -7.90 -11.97
C GLY A 157 -3.48 -7.96 -11.45
N HIS A 158 -4.40 -8.24 -12.37
CA HIS A 158 -5.84 -8.38 -12.10
C HIS A 158 -6.21 -9.27 -10.90
N PRO A 159 -5.55 -10.43 -10.69
CA PRO A 159 -5.89 -11.33 -9.57
C PRO A 159 -5.52 -10.74 -8.23
N VAL A 160 -4.34 -10.12 -8.16
CA VAL A 160 -3.84 -9.44 -6.96
C VAL A 160 -4.77 -8.29 -6.60
N PHE A 161 -5.13 -7.48 -7.59
CA PHE A 161 -6.10 -6.40 -7.40
C PHE A 161 -7.46 -6.92 -6.89
N PHE A 162 -8.01 -7.97 -7.50
CA PHE A 162 -9.29 -8.56 -7.08
C PHE A 162 -9.24 -9.08 -5.64
N ALA A 163 -8.21 -9.85 -5.28
CA ALA A 163 -8.04 -10.39 -3.94
C ALA A 163 -7.95 -9.28 -2.88
N GLU A 164 -7.17 -8.23 -3.14
CA GLU A 164 -7.03 -7.10 -2.20
C GLU A 164 -8.29 -6.26 -2.11
N ALA A 165 -8.96 -5.97 -3.23
CA ALA A 165 -10.24 -5.25 -3.20
C ALA A 165 -11.32 -6.04 -2.45
N ARG A 166 -11.39 -7.37 -2.64
CA ARG A 166 -12.31 -8.24 -1.91
C ARG A 166 -12.04 -8.21 -0.40
N ARG A 167 -10.78 -8.15 0.03
CA ARG A 167 -10.42 -8.04 1.45
C ARG A 167 -10.99 -6.79 2.13
N PHE A 168 -11.19 -5.71 1.37
CA PHE A 168 -11.86 -4.49 1.84
C PHE A 168 -13.37 -4.44 1.53
N GLY A 169 -13.99 -5.56 1.12
CA GLY A 169 -15.41 -5.60 0.77
C GLY A 169 -15.76 -4.89 -0.54
N ASN A 170 -14.77 -4.59 -1.39
CA ASN A 170 -14.94 -3.86 -2.65
C ASN A 170 -14.93 -4.78 -3.88
N GLU A 171 -15.42 -6.01 -3.74
CA GLU A 171 -15.44 -7.01 -4.81
C GLU A 171 -16.18 -6.51 -6.07
N ASP A 172 -17.35 -5.88 -5.90
CA ASP A 172 -18.13 -5.32 -7.01
C ASP A 172 -17.37 -4.25 -7.80
N LYS A 173 -16.53 -3.44 -7.13
CA LYS A 173 -15.67 -2.47 -7.79
C LYS A 173 -14.62 -3.20 -8.62
N ALA A 174 -13.97 -4.22 -8.06
CA ALA A 174 -12.97 -5.01 -8.77
C ALA A 174 -13.56 -5.70 -9.99
N LEU A 175 -14.70 -6.39 -9.86
CA LEU A 175 -15.39 -7.01 -10.99
C LEU A 175 -15.71 -6.00 -12.10
N ARG A 176 -16.18 -4.80 -11.76
CA ARG A 176 -16.47 -3.75 -12.75
C ARG A 176 -15.21 -3.28 -13.50
N VAL A 177 -14.08 -3.13 -12.80
CA VAL A 177 -12.80 -2.79 -13.41
C VAL A 177 -12.36 -3.88 -14.38
N LEU A 178 -12.39 -5.14 -13.96
CA LEU A 178 -11.97 -6.27 -14.78
C LEU A 178 -12.88 -6.46 -16.01
N GLN A 179 -14.19 -6.32 -15.84
CA GLN A 179 -15.14 -6.33 -16.96
C GLN A 179 -14.90 -5.18 -17.94
N ARG A 180 -14.59 -3.98 -17.43
CA ARG A 180 -14.26 -2.82 -18.26
C ARG A 180 -12.96 -3.05 -19.02
N TRP A 181 -11.93 -3.58 -18.36
CA TRP A 181 -10.66 -3.95 -18.97
C TRP A 181 -10.87 -4.95 -20.11
N THR A 182 -11.51 -6.09 -19.85
CA THR A 182 -11.78 -7.11 -20.87
C THR A 182 -12.56 -6.55 -22.06
N ARG A 183 -13.53 -5.67 -21.84
CA ARG A 183 -14.27 -5.02 -22.94
C ARG A 183 -13.38 -4.06 -23.75
N HIS A 184 -12.46 -3.37 -23.10
CA HIS A 184 -11.59 -2.39 -23.75
C HIS A 184 -10.48 -3.05 -24.56
N THR A 185 -9.87 -4.10 -24.01
CA THR A 185 -8.67 -4.74 -24.59
C THR A 185 -8.98 -6.03 -25.35
N GLY A 186 -10.16 -6.63 -25.14
CA GLY A 186 -10.49 -7.97 -25.62
C GLY A 186 -9.84 -9.10 -24.81
N ASP A 187 -9.08 -8.77 -23.76
CA ASP A 187 -8.38 -9.74 -22.92
C ASP A 187 -9.33 -10.37 -21.89
N ALA A 188 -9.80 -11.58 -22.20
CA ALA A 188 -10.67 -12.36 -21.33
C ALA A 188 -9.93 -12.96 -20.11
N THR A 189 -8.59 -12.98 -20.11
CA THR A 189 -7.81 -13.57 -19.00
C THR A 189 -7.94 -12.76 -17.70
N ALA A 190 -8.31 -11.48 -17.80
CA ALA A 190 -8.61 -10.63 -16.64
C ALA A 190 -9.82 -11.11 -15.81
N LEU A 191 -10.74 -11.86 -16.42
CA LEU A 191 -11.90 -12.48 -15.76
C LEU A 191 -11.71 -13.99 -15.54
N ASP A 192 -10.60 -14.54 -16.01
CA ASP A 192 -10.25 -15.92 -15.75
C ASP A 192 -9.67 -16.01 -14.34
N PHE A 193 -10.46 -16.59 -13.44
CA PHE A 193 -10.08 -16.86 -12.06
C PHE A 193 -9.85 -18.35 -11.82
N SER A 194 -9.78 -19.17 -12.87
CA SER A 194 -9.60 -20.62 -12.72
C SER A 194 -8.29 -20.96 -11.99
N TYR A 195 -7.24 -20.16 -12.19
CA TYR A 195 -5.98 -20.27 -11.48
C TYR A 195 -5.97 -19.59 -10.11
N LEU A 196 -7.02 -18.85 -9.68
CA LEU A 196 -7.10 -18.37 -8.29
C LEU A 196 -7.34 -19.52 -7.30
N GLN A 197 -7.72 -20.72 -7.76
CA GLN A 197 -7.63 -21.93 -6.95
C GLN A 197 -6.17 -22.34 -6.65
N GLU A 198 -5.22 -21.88 -7.47
CA GLU A 198 -3.78 -22.17 -7.35
C GLU A 198 -2.99 -20.98 -6.79
N LEU A 199 -3.37 -19.74 -7.12
CA LEU A 199 -2.87 -18.52 -6.52
C LEU A 199 -3.62 -18.24 -5.22
N ASP A 200 -3.24 -18.98 -4.17
CA ASP A 200 -3.50 -18.51 -2.81
C ASP A 200 -2.92 -17.08 -2.69
N PRO A 201 -3.69 -16.07 -2.21
CA PRO A 201 -3.15 -14.77 -1.82
C PRO A 201 -1.91 -14.90 -0.91
N ALA A 202 -1.66 -16.06 -0.32
CA ALA A 202 -0.43 -16.37 0.36
C ALA A 202 0.84 -16.34 -0.53
N TYR A 203 0.78 -16.59 -1.85
CA TYR A 203 1.98 -16.61 -2.71
C TYR A 203 2.67 -15.26 -2.90
N TRP A 204 1.91 -14.17 -3.12
CA TRP A 204 2.51 -12.83 -3.18
C TRP A 204 3.03 -12.39 -1.80
N ARG A 205 2.39 -12.88 -0.73
CA ARG A 205 2.84 -12.65 0.66
C ARG A 205 4.15 -13.39 0.93
N VAL A 206 4.34 -14.58 0.34
CA VAL A 206 5.62 -15.29 0.35
C VAL A 206 6.69 -14.45 -0.35
N ASP A 207 6.43 -13.89 -1.53
CA ASP A 207 7.41 -13.06 -2.24
C ASP A 207 7.84 -11.81 -1.43
N ILE A 208 6.88 -11.11 -0.80
CA ILE A 208 7.18 -9.95 0.05
C ILE A 208 7.93 -10.38 1.32
N ALA A 209 7.50 -11.47 1.96
CA ALA A 209 8.20 -12.03 3.10
C ALA A 209 9.62 -12.48 2.73
N GLN A 210 9.83 -12.94 1.49
CA GLN A 210 11.14 -13.31 0.95
C GLN A 210 12.07 -12.09 0.91
N VAL A 211 11.58 -10.96 0.40
CA VAL A 211 12.34 -9.69 0.37
C VAL A 211 12.70 -9.23 1.78
N ARG A 212 11.78 -9.36 2.74
CA ARG A 212 12.01 -8.97 4.14
C ARG A 212 13.04 -9.84 4.83
N ALA A 213 12.92 -11.16 4.67
CA ALA A 213 13.88 -12.11 5.18
C ALA A 213 15.28 -11.81 4.63
N ALA A 214 15.39 -11.56 3.32
CA ALA A 214 16.66 -11.20 2.69
C ALA A 214 17.26 -9.91 3.28
N ARG A 215 16.45 -8.87 3.51
CA ARG A 215 16.89 -7.61 4.14
C ARG A 215 17.32 -7.79 5.59
N ALA A 216 16.68 -8.69 6.33
CA ALA A 216 17.04 -9.06 7.69
C ALA A 216 18.31 -9.94 7.77
N GLY A 217 18.91 -10.28 6.62
CA GLY A 217 20.16 -11.05 6.55
C GLY A 217 19.96 -12.55 6.35
N PHE A 218 18.75 -13.01 6.05
CA PHE A 218 18.51 -14.40 5.68
C PHE A 218 19.15 -14.71 4.32
N GLN A 219 20.01 -15.73 4.29
CA GLN A 219 20.68 -16.14 3.06
C GLN A 219 19.92 -17.24 2.34
N TRP A 220 19.67 -17.04 1.05
CA TRP A 220 19.00 -18.03 0.21
C TRP A 220 19.95 -19.16 -0.17
N GLY A 221 19.55 -20.39 0.13
CA GLY A 221 20.26 -21.61 -0.27
C GLY A 221 19.49 -22.37 -1.36
N HIS A 222 20.15 -23.34 -1.99
CA HIS A 222 19.55 -24.16 -3.04
C HIS A 222 18.36 -25.02 -2.55
N ASN A 223 18.26 -25.25 -1.23
CA ASN A 223 17.20 -26.01 -0.59
C ASN A 223 16.24 -25.12 0.22
N ALA A 224 16.12 -23.84 -0.12
CA ALA A 224 15.21 -22.95 0.60
C ALA A 224 13.76 -23.43 0.44
N ALA A 225 13.12 -23.77 1.55
CA ALA A 225 11.70 -24.12 1.62
C ALA A 225 10.94 -23.01 2.34
N HIS A 226 9.65 -22.87 2.04
CA HIS A 226 8.75 -21.95 2.73
C HIS A 226 7.54 -22.69 3.29
N TRP A 227 6.94 -22.12 4.34
CA TRP A 227 5.65 -22.53 4.84
C TRP A 227 4.86 -21.30 5.32
N ILE A 228 3.56 -21.48 5.48
CA ILE A 228 2.62 -20.39 5.77
C ILE A 228 1.77 -20.83 6.96
N GLU A 229 1.74 -20.00 8.00
CA GLU A 229 0.94 -20.21 9.20
C GLU A 229 -0.08 -19.06 9.33
N HIS A 230 -1.36 -19.40 9.46
CA HIS A 230 -2.36 -18.39 9.78
C HIS A 230 -2.15 -17.88 11.21
N ALA A 231 -2.32 -16.57 11.42
CA ALA A 231 -2.17 -15.97 12.74
C ALA A 231 -3.08 -16.67 13.78
N PRO A 232 -2.56 -17.07 14.96
CA PRO A 232 -3.38 -17.67 16.00
C PRO A 232 -4.49 -16.71 16.43
N GLY A 233 -5.75 -17.11 16.27
CA GLY A 233 -6.90 -16.26 16.63
C GLY A 233 -7.44 -15.38 15.50
N CYS A 234 -7.06 -15.60 14.23
CA CYS A 234 -7.81 -15.08 13.08
C CYS A 234 -9.27 -15.53 13.22
N GLY A 235 -10.16 -14.59 13.55
CA GLY A 235 -11.59 -14.83 13.66
C GLY A 235 -12.17 -15.04 12.26
N VAL A 236 -11.93 -16.19 11.65
CA VAL A 236 -12.61 -16.59 10.41
C VAL A 236 -14.08 -16.78 10.79
N PRO A 237 -15.01 -15.94 10.30
CA PRO A 237 -16.43 -16.20 10.51
C PRO A 237 -16.74 -17.56 9.88
N ALA A 238 -17.50 -18.40 10.59
CA ALA A 238 -17.92 -19.70 10.05
C ALA A 238 -18.62 -19.48 8.69
N GLY A 239 -18.00 -19.94 7.60
CA GLY A 239 -18.51 -19.76 6.22
C GLY A 239 -17.71 -18.80 5.34
N ALA A 240 -16.69 -18.11 5.84
CA ALA A 240 -15.77 -17.35 5.00
C ALA A 240 -14.69 -18.27 4.38
N ALA A 241 -14.46 -18.16 3.07
CA ALA A 241 -13.52 -19.01 2.33
C ALA A 241 -12.04 -18.62 2.56
N GLU A 242 -11.75 -17.42 3.07
CA GLU A 242 -10.40 -16.89 3.25
C GLU A 242 -10.29 -16.10 4.57
N CYS A 243 -9.16 -16.26 5.27
CA CYS A 243 -8.82 -15.48 6.47
C CYS A 243 -8.23 -14.12 6.06
N SER A 244 -8.77 -13.04 6.61
CA SER A 244 -8.41 -11.65 6.28
C SER A 244 -7.10 -11.16 6.91
N CYS A 245 -6.54 -11.91 7.87
CA CYS A 245 -5.24 -11.55 8.46
C CYS A 245 -4.08 -11.94 7.53
N GLU A 246 -2.99 -11.17 7.60
CA GLU A 246 -1.72 -11.58 6.99
C GLU A 246 -1.21 -12.83 7.74
N PRO A 247 -0.71 -13.87 7.05
CA PRO A 247 -0.15 -15.04 7.68
C PRO A 247 1.28 -14.76 8.13
N THR A 248 1.73 -15.53 9.09
CA THR A 248 3.16 -15.71 9.33
C THR A 248 3.74 -16.53 8.17
N VAL A 249 4.80 -16.04 7.54
CA VAL A 249 5.52 -16.79 6.50
C VAL A 249 6.87 -17.22 7.03
N GLY A 250 7.11 -18.52 6.99
CA GLY A 250 8.39 -19.10 7.37
C GLY A 250 9.24 -19.48 6.18
N PHE A 251 10.55 -19.34 6.32
CA PHE A 251 11.57 -19.80 5.39
C PHE A 251 12.62 -20.61 6.13
N THR A 252 13.10 -21.70 5.54
CA THR A 252 14.28 -22.41 6.04
C THR A 252 15.23 -22.70 4.89
N ASN A 253 16.53 -22.56 5.12
CA ASN A 253 17.57 -22.92 4.16
C ASN A 253 18.38 -24.16 4.60
N GLY A 254 17.92 -24.86 5.64
CA GLY A 254 18.59 -26.01 6.26
C GLY A 254 19.62 -25.64 7.33
N HIS A 255 20.06 -24.38 7.41
CA HIS A 255 21.01 -23.87 8.40
C HIS A 255 20.43 -22.80 9.31
N ALA A 256 19.41 -22.08 8.84
CA ALA A 256 18.67 -21.10 9.59
C ALA A 256 17.21 -21.14 9.16
N THR A 257 16.37 -20.67 10.07
CA THR A 257 14.97 -20.42 9.85
C THR A 257 14.70 -18.93 10.00
N ALA A 258 14.07 -18.31 8.99
CA ALA A 258 13.49 -16.98 9.09
C ALA A 258 11.97 -17.11 9.25
N THR A 259 11.41 -16.35 10.16
CA THR A 259 9.96 -16.23 10.33
C THR A 259 9.60 -14.77 10.16
N VAL A 260 8.74 -14.49 9.19
CA VAL A 260 8.20 -13.17 8.91
C VAL A 260 6.79 -13.12 9.48
N GLN A 261 6.62 -12.33 10.54
CA GLN A 261 5.34 -12.17 11.20
C GLN A 261 4.41 -11.26 10.38
N PRO A 262 3.07 -11.34 10.60
CA PRO A 262 2.14 -10.27 10.22
C PRO A 262 2.67 -8.98 10.83
N GLY A 263 2.99 -7.97 10.03
CA GLY A 263 3.89 -6.91 10.52
C GLY A 263 5.09 -6.63 9.64
N GLY A 264 5.68 -7.70 9.12
CA GLY A 264 7.00 -7.65 8.53
C GLY A 264 8.16 -7.75 9.51
N GLU A 265 7.90 -7.93 10.81
CA GLU A 265 8.95 -8.32 11.76
C GLU A 265 9.55 -9.65 11.33
N VAL A 266 10.89 -9.69 11.27
CA VAL A 266 11.62 -10.90 10.87
C VAL A 266 12.45 -11.40 12.04
N SER A 267 12.23 -12.64 12.45
CA SER A 267 13.10 -13.36 13.37
C SER A 267 13.92 -14.41 12.62
N ILE A 268 15.24 -14.42 12.79
CA ILE A 268 16.13 -15.42 12.19
C ILE A 268 16.78 -16.25 13.31
N ALA A 269 16.57 -17.57 13.28
CA ALA A 269 17.18 -18.51 14.20
C ALA A 269 18.09 -19.49 13.45
N ALA A 270 19.34 -19.61 13.87
CA ALA A 270 20.26 -20.61 13.33
C ALA A 270 19.94 -22.00 13.89
N HIS A 271 20.08 -23.04 13.07
CA HIS A 271 20.06 -24.43 13.50
C HIS A 271 21.49 -24.81 13.93
N HIS A 272 21.65 -25.24 15.18
CA HIS A 272 22.91 -25.76 15.71
C HIS A 272 23.12 -27.23 15.32
#